data_AF-A0A3D4EBA0-F1
#
_entry.id   AF-A0A3D4EBA0-F1
#
_cell.length_a   1.000
_cell.length_b   1.000
_cell.length_c   1.000
_cell.angle_alpha   90.00
_cell.angle_beta   90.00
_cell.angle_gamma   90.00
#
_symmetry.space_group_name_H-M   'P 1'
#
loop_
_entity.id
_entity.type
_entity.pdbx_description
1 polymer ?
#
loop_
_entity_poly.entity_id
_entity_poly.type
_entity_poly.pdbx_seq_one_letter_code
_entity_poly.pdbx_strand_id
1 'polypeptide(L)'
;NADEVIKSPGIPSTAPIIKKIEAQGIHIISEIEFAGRYDTAKKICITGSNGKTTTTSLIYYLLQNAGLNVGLGGNIGKSYAYQVA
;
A
#
# COMPACT_ATOMS: atom_id res chain seq x y z
N ASN A 1 -24.05 -8.47 -0.56
CA ASN A 1 -23.19 -7.41 -1.13
C ASN A 1 -22.05 -7.15 -0.16
N ALA A 2 -20.93 -6.62 -0.65
CA ALA A 2 -19.81 -6.21 0.20
C ALA A 2 -20.03 -4.77 0.72
N ASP A 3 -19.56 -4.49 1.93
CA ASP A 3 -19.64 -3.15 2.53
C ASP A 3 -18.51 -2.23 2.06
N GLU A 4 -17.33 -2.79 1.75
CA GLU A 4 -16.15 -2.10 1.23
C GLU A 4 -15.41 -3.02 0.26
N VAL A 5 -14.73 -2.46 -0.74
CA VAL A 5 -13.94 -3.19 -1.73
C VAL A 5 -12.50 -2.69 -1.76
N ILE A 6 -11.55 -3.58 -1.49
CA ILE A 6 -10.13 -3.30 -1.65
C ILE A 6 -9.72 -3.58 -3.10
N LYS A 7 -9.42 -2.52 -3.86
CA LYS A 7 -9.05 -2.61 -5.27
C LYS A 7 -7.54 -2.81 -5.43
N SER A 8 -7.16 -3.81 -6.22
CA SER A 8 -5.78 -3.95 -6.68
C SER A 8 -5.37 -2.77 -7.58
N PRO A 9 -4.15 -2.21 -7.44
CA PRO A 9 -3.66 -1.10 -8.26
C PRO A 9 -3.74 -1.35 -9.77
N GLY A 10 -3.58 -2.61 -10.19
CA GLY A 10 -3.60 -3.00 -11.60
C GLY A 10 -4.98 -2.95 -12.25
N ILE A 11 -6.07 -2.85 -11.48
CA ILE A 11 -7.43 -2.76 -12.02
C ILE A 11 -7.73 -1.30 -12.37
N PRO A 12 -8.00 -0.96 -13.64
CA PRO A 12 -8.33 0.40 -14.03
C PRO A 12 -9.61 0.87 -13.34
N SER A 13 -9.66 2.13 -12.92
CA SER A 13 -10.89 2.72 -12.36
C SER A 13 -12.00 2.89 -13.42
N THR A 14 -11.66 2.73 -14.70
CA THR A 14 -12.61 2.70 -15.83
C THR A 14 -13.21 1.32 -16.08
N ALA A 15 -12.73 0.27 -15.40
CA ALA A 15 -13.24 -1.07 -15.60
C ALA A 15 -14.75 -1.14 -15.28
N PRO A 16 -15.58 -1.82 -16.10
CA PRO A 16 -17.04 -1.86 -15.90
C PRO A 16 -17.46 -2.33 -14.51
N ILE A 17 -16.71 -3.24 -13.89
CA ILE A 17 -16.99 -3.73 -12.53
C ILE A 17 -16.80 -2.63 -11.48
N ILE A 18 -15.77 -1.78 -11.62
CA ILE A 18 -15.52 -0.68 -10.70
C ILE A 18 -16.66 0.34 -10.79
N LYS A 19 -17.08 0.68 -12.01
CA LYS A 19 -18.22 1.59 -12.23
C LYS A 19 -19.52 1.07 -11.63
N LYS A 20 -19.76 -0.25 -11.69
CA LYS A 20 -20.94 -0.87 -11.05
C LYS A 20 -20.88 -0.77 -9.52
N ILE A 21 -19.73 -0.98 -8.92
CA ILE A 21 -19.53 -0.89 -7.46
C ILE A 21 -19.69 0.57 -7.00
N GLU A 22 -19.10 1.52 -7.72
CA GLU A 22 -19.26 2.96 -7.47
C GLU A 22 -20.73 3.38 -7.55
N ALA A 23 -21.48 2.91 -8.55
CA ALA A 23 -22.90 3.22 -8.71
C ALA A 23 -23.79 2.65 -7.58
N GLN A 24 -23.30 1.65 -6.85
CA GLN A 24 -23.94 1.11 -5.65
C GLN A 24 -23.57 1.87 -4.37
N GLY A 25 -22.72 2.90 -4.46
CA GLY A 25 -22.26 3.67 -3.30
C GLY A 25 -21.29 2.93 -2.39
N ILE A 26 -20.73 1.79 -2.84
CA ILE A 26 -19.79 0.99 -2.05
C ILE A 26 -18.41 1.67 -2.09
N HIS A 27 -17.79 1.81 -0.92
CA HIS A 27 -16.46 2.40 -0.81
C HIS A 27 -15.41 1.49 -1.46
N ILE A 28 -14.59 2.08 -2.33
CA ILE A 28 -13.47 1.40 -2.98
C ILE A 28 -12.17 2.03 -2.50
N ILE A 29 -11.33 1.24 -1.84
CA ILE A 29 -10.07 1.69 -1.24
C ILE A 29 -8.88 0.90 -1.79
N SER A 30 -7.67 1.36 -1.47
CA SER A 30 -6.44 0.62 -1.77
C SER A 30 -6.00 -0.26 -0.60
N GLU A 31 -5.16 -1.26 -0.89
CA GLU A 31 -4.53 -2.08 0.15
C GLU A 31 -3.66 -1.24 1.10
N ILE A 32 -3.02 -0.17 0.60
CA ILE A 32 -2.21 0.74 1.41
C ILE A 32 -3.07 1.50 2.43
N GLU A 33 -4.24 1.97 2.01
CA GLU A 33 -5.20 2.63 2.90
C GLU A 33 -5.73 1.65 3.95
N PHE A 34 -6.13 0.45 3.51
CA PHE A 34 -6.63 -0.59 4.40
C PHE A 34 -5.60 -0.96 5.48
N ALA A 35 -4.36 -1.28 5.08
CA ALA A 35 -3.28 -1.62 5.99
C ALA A 35 -2.92 -0.47 6.93
N GLY A 36 -2.95 0.78 6.43
CA GLY A 36 -2.66 1.97 7.22
C GLY A 36 -3.61 2.20 8.40
N ARG A 37 -4.81 1.59 8.39
CA ARG A 37 -5.76 1.63 9.51
C ARG A 37 -5.30 0.79 10.72
N TYR A 38 -4.39 -0.16 10.52
CA TYR A 38 -3.92 -1.11 11.54
C TYR A 38 -2.51 -0.82 12.04
N ASP A 39 -1.85 0.22 11.53
CA ASP A 39 -0.46 0.52 11.84
C ASP A 39 -0.26 1.96 12.31
N THR A 40 0.40 2.10 13.47
CA THR A 40 0.73 3.38 14.10
C THR A 40 2.18 3.81 13.90
N ALA A 41 3.01 2.99 13.25
CA ALA A 41 4.41 3.31 12.97
C ALA A 41 4.55 4.55 12.07
N LYS A 42 5.72 5.18 12.13
CA LYS A 42 6.10 6.26 11.20
C LYS A 42 6.30 5.67 9.81
N LYS A 43 5.67 6.27 8.81
CA LYS A 43 5.64 5.77 7.43
C LYS A 43 6.49 6.66 6.53
N ILE A 44 7.36 6.05 5.73
CA ILE A 44 8.13 6.73 4.67
C ILE A 44 7.64 6.18 3.33
N CYS A 45 6.85 6.98 2.61
CA CYS A 45 6.20 6.56 1.37
C CYS A 45 6.97 7.07 0.14
N ILE A 46 7.53 6.15 -0.66
CA ILE A 46 8.33 6.47 -1.84
C ILE A 46 7.54 6.21 -3.13
N THR A 47 7.44 7.22 -4.00
CA THR A 47 6.79 7.14 -5.32
C THR A 47 7.69 7.77 -6.39
N GLY A 48 7.31 7.61 -7.66
CA GLY A 48 8.03 8.15 -8.82
C GLY A 48 8.10 7.18 -10.00
N SER A 49 8.48 7.64 -11.17
CA SER A 49 8.59 6.77 -12.35
C SER A 49 9.74 5.77 -12.21
N ASN A 50 10.92 6.25 -11.76
CA ASN A 50 12.14 5.46 -11.63
C ASN A 50 12.76 5.61 -10.23
N GLY A 51 13.71 4.74 -9.88
CA GLY A 51 14.49 4.84 -8.64
C GLY A 51 13.80 4.38 -7.36
N LYS A 52 12.47 4.21 -7.35
CA LYS A 52 11.69 3.77 -6.17
C LYS A 52 12.33 2.61 -5.41
N THR A 53 12.64 1.51 -6.10
CA THR A 53 13.21 0.31 -5.46
C THR A 53 14.56 0.57 -4.83
N THR A 54 15.45 1.26 -5.54
CA THR A 54 16.77 1.61 -5.03
C THR A 54 16.68 2.55 -3.84
N THR A 55 15.86 3.60 -3.93
CA THR A 55 15.68 4.59 -2.85
C THR A 55 15.05 3.95 -1.60
N THR A 56 14.00 3.15 -1.76
CA THR A 56 13.35 2.45 -0.64
C THR A 56 14.33 1.50 0.06
N SER A 57 15.08 0.69 -0.71
CA SER A 57 16.08 -0.23 -0.15
C SER A 57 17.23 0.50 0.55
N LEU A 58 17.69 1.64 0.01
CA LEU A 58 18.74 2.45 0.62
C LEU A 58 18.27 3.04 1.97
N ILE A 59 17.07 3.60 2.02
CA ILE A 59 16.49 4.14 3.26
C ILE A 59 16.37 3.03 4.31
N TYR A 60 15.83 1.87 3.93
CA TYR A 60 15.72 0.72 4.83
C TYR A 60 17.09 0.26 5.36
N TYR A 61 18.09 0.15 4.50
CA TYR A 61 19.45 -0.20 4.90
C TYR A 61 20.01 0.79 5.92
N LEU A 62 19.88 2.10 5.68
CA LEU A 62 20.37 3.12 6.61
C LEU A 62 19.66 3.06 7.97
N LEU A 63 18.34 2.88 7.99
CA LEU A 63 17.56 2.81 9.24
C LEU A 63 17.86 1.53 10.03
N GLN A 64 18.01 0.38 9.36
CA GLN A 64 18.45 -0.86 10.00
C GLN A 64 19.84 -0.72 10.62
N ASN A 65 20.80 -0.13 9.89
CA ASN A 65 22.16 0.09 10.41
C ASN A 65 22.20 1.12 11.54
N ALA A 66 21.21 2.00 11.63
CA ALA A 66 21.02 2.89 12.78
C ALA A 66 20.37 2.19 13.99
N GLY A 67 20.08 0.88 13.92
CA GLY A 67 19.51 0.09 15.01
C GLY A 67 18.01 0.30 15.24
N LEU A 68 17.30 0.87 14.27
CA LEU A 68 15.85 1.08 14.37
C LEU A 68 15.08 -0.17 13.97
N ASN A 69 13.96 -0.43 14.65
CA ASN A 69 12.99 -1.43 14.19
C ASN A 69 12.25 -0.88 12.96
N VAL A 70 12.61 -1.37 11.77
CA VAL A 70 12.06 -0.88 10.50
C VAL A 70 11.53 -2.04 9.66
N GLY A 71 10.32 -1.85 9.13
CA GLY A 71 9.71 -2.73 8.14
C GLY A 71 9.91 -2.21 6.73
N LEU A 72 9.98 -3.13 5.76
CA LEU A 72 9.96 -2.82 4.33
C LEU A 72 8.73 -3.49 3.70
N GLY A 73 7.85 -2.69 3.09
CA GLY A 73 6.61 -3.18 2.51
C GLY A 73 6.08 -2.35 1.34
N GLY A 74 4.94 -2.80 0.81
CA GLY A 74 4.28 -2.21 -0.36
C GLY A 74 4.66 -2.95 -1.65
N ASN A 75 5.09 -2.22 -2.68
CA ASN A 75 5.47 -2.81 -3.98
C ASN A 75 6.85 -3.51 -3.97
N ILE A 76 7.56 -3.54 -2.84
CA ILE A 76 8.87 -4.16 -2.68
C ILE A 76 8.85 -4.96 -1.38
N GLY A 77 9.31 -6.21 -1.41
CA GLY A 77 9.27 -7.11 -0.26
C GLY A 77 7.88 -7.72 -0.07
N LYS A 78 7.38 -7.71 1.18
CA LYS A 78 6.02 -8.19 1.50
C LYS A 78 5.00 -7.07 1.30
N SER A 79 3.73 -7.42 1.08
CA SER A 79 2.66 -6.43 1.03
C SER A 79 2.58 -5.66 2.35
N TYR A 80 2.06 -4.44 2.32
CA TYR A 80 1.97 -3.64 3.53
C TYR A 80 0.98 -4.25 4.53
N ALA A 81 -0.15 -4.76 4.05
CA ALA A 81 -1.14 -5.51 4.79
C ALA A 81 -0.53 -6.74 5.50
N TYR A 82 0.43 -7.42 4.88
CA TYR A 82 1.13 -8.53 5.54
C TYR A 82 2.06 -8.03 6.66
N GLN A 83 2.71 -6.88 6.48
CA GLN A 83 3.63 -6.32 7.49
C GLN A 83 2.90 -5.84 8.75
N VAL A 84 1.61 -5.54 8.64
CA VAL A 84 0.79 -5.00 9.74
C VAL A 84 -0.23 -6.01 10.30
N ALA A 85 -0.25 -7.23 9.76
CA ALA A 85 -1.08 -8.34 10.23
C ALA A 85 -0.39 -9.08 11.38
#